data_AF-A0A222XDN0-F1
#
_entry.id   AF-A0A222XDN0-F1
#
_cell.length_a   1.000
_cell.length_b   1.000
_cell.length_c   1.000
_cell.angle_alpha   90.00
_cell.angle_beta   90.00
_cell.angle_gamma   90.00
#
_symmetry.space_group_name_H-M   'P 1'
#
loop_
_entity.id
_entity.type
_entity.pdbx_description
1 polymer ?
#
loop_
_entity_poly.entity_id
_entity_poly.type
_entity_poly.pdbx_seq_one_letter_code
_entity_poly.pdbx_strand_id
1 'polypeptide(L)'
;MTDPRRAPGADLPQWVEHLTSRLGVDPALVDVDRLLELSSGVAHSVARPAVPVSMFVAGLAAAGRSPDEIAALLADVDSAAAAWGAP
;
A
#
# COMPACT_ATOMS: atom_id res chain seq x y z
N MET A 1 -12.90 28.63 -7.85
CA MET A 1 -11.44 28.50 -7.66
C MET A 1 -11.18 27.18 -6.97
N THR A 2 -10.78 26.15 -7.71
CA THR A 2 -10.54 24.81 -7.16
C THR A 2 -9.32 24.88 -6.26
N ASP A 3 -9.50 24.60 -4.97
CA ASP A 3 -8.40 24.54 -4.02
C ASP A 3 -7.44 23.41 -4.45
N PRO A 4 -6.16 23.69 -4.74
CA PRO A 4 -5.20 22.66 -5.15
C PRO A 4 -4.99 21.59 -4.07
N ARG A 5 -5.28 21.89 -2.79
CA ARG A 5 -5.29 20.90 -1.69
C ARG A 5 -6.48 19.92 -1.76
N ARG A 6 -7.46 20.20 -2.63
CA ARG A 6 -8.67 19.39 -2.84
C ARG A 6 -8.60 18.59 -4.14
N ALA A 7 -7.45 18.60 -4.83
CA ALA A 7 -7.17 17.63 -5.89
C ALA A 7 -7.09 16.22 -5.26
N PRO A 8 -7.57 15.16 -5.95
CA PRO A 8 -7.47 13.80 -5.43
C PRO A 8 -6.02 13.46 -5.06
N GLY A 9 -5.76 13.17 -3.78
CA GLY A 9 -4.45 12.76 -3.27
C GLY A 9 -3.52 13.88 -2.77
N ALA A 10 -3.89 15.16 -2.88
CA ALA A 10 -3.05 16.27 -2.41
C ALA A 10 -2.84 16.29 -0.88
N ASP A 11 -3.74 15.64 -0.13
CA ASP A 11 -3.70 15.47 1.32
C ASP A 11 -3.14 14.10 1.76
N LEU A 12 -2.74 13.23 0.82
CA LEU A 12 -2.34 11.86 1.14
C LEU A 12 -1.13 11.79 2.09
N PRO A 13 -0.04 12.57 1.93
CA PRO A 13 1.06 12.56 2.90
C PRO A 13 0.62 12.99 4.31
N GLN A 14 -0.23 14.02 4.39
CA GLN A 14 -0.75 14.54 5.66
C GLN A 14 -1.70 13.53 6.32
N TRP A 15 -2.48 12.82 5.52
CA TRP A 15 -3.34 11.74 5.98
C TRP A 15 -2.52 10.55 6.52
N VAL A 16 -1.46 10.15 5.81
CA VAL A 16 -0.56 9.08 6.25
C VAL A 16 0.13 9.47 7.56
N GLU A 17 0.67 10.68 7.66
CA GLU A 17 1.27 11.20 8.90
C GLU A 17 0.25 11.23 10.06
N HIS A 18 -0.97 11.72 9.81
CA HIS A 18 -2.03 11.75 10.81
C HIS A 18 -2.41 10.35 11.31
N LEU A 19 -2.57 9.40 10.38
CA LEU A 19 -3.02 8.05 10.71
C LEU A 19 -1.93 7.24 11.42
N THR A 20 -0.68 7.32 10.94
CA THR A 20 0.47 6.65 11.56
C THR A 20 0.71 7.15 12.98
N SER A 21 0.67 8.47 13.20
CA SER A 21 0.72 9.09 14.52
C SER A 21 -0.39 8.58 15.46
N ARG A 22 -1.64 8.51 14.97
CA ARG A 22 -2.78 8.02 15.77
C ARG A 22 -2.71 6.54 16.13
N LEU A 23 -2.11 5.71 15.28
CA LEU A 23 -2.05 4.26 15.44
C LEU A 23 -0.71 3.78 16.03
N GLY A 24 0.25 4.67 16.26
CA GLY A 24 1.57 4.31 16.76
C GLY A 24 2.43 3.54 15.75
N VAL A 25 2.24 3.83 14.46
CA VAL A 25 3.05 3.27 13.37
C VAL A 25 4.17 4.24 13.03
N ASP A 26 5.38 3.75 12.81
CA ASP A 26 6.49 4.57 12.31
C ASP A 26 6.20 4.96 10.84
N PRO A 27 6.06 6.26 10.51
CA PRO A 27 5.80 6.70 9.15
C PRO A 27 6.90 6.31 8.15
N ALA A 28 8.14 6.06 8.60
CA ALA A 28 9.22 5.59 7.74
C ALA A 28 8.98 4.18 7.18
N LEU A 29 8.04 3.41 7.75
CA LEU A 29 7.64 2.09 7.25
C LEU A 29 6.57 2.15 6.15
N VAL A 30 6.00 3.33 5.88
CA VAL A 30 4.91 3.51 4.92
C VAL A 30 5.42 4.11 3.62
N ASP A 31 5.91 3.24 2.73
CA ASP A 31 6.22 3.60 1.35
C ASP A 31 4.93 3.75 0.53
N VAL A 32 4.41 4.98 0.47
CA VAL A 32 3.13 5.29 -0.19
C VAL A 32 3.17 4.96 -1.68
N ASP A 33 4.24 5.31 -2.37
CA ASP A 33 4.35 5.09 -3.81
C ASP A 33 4.36 3.59 -4.11
N ARG A 34 5.14 2.80 -3.35
CA ARG A 34 5.16 1.34 -3.51
C ARG A 34 3.81 0.70 -3.23
N LEU A 35 3.09 1.16 -2.22
CA LEU A 35 1.75 0.64 -1.89
C LEU A 35 0.72 0.95 -2.99
N LEU A 36 0.79 2.13 -3.60
CA LEU A 36 -0.08 2.52 -4.72
C LEU A 36 0.24 1.74 -5.99
N GLU A 37 1.52 1.52 -6.29
CA GLU A 37 1.97 0.67 -7.40
C GLU A 37 1.48 -0.77 -7.23
N LEU A 38 1.70 -1.38 -6.06
CA LEU A 38 1.25 -2.73 -5.76
C LEU A 38 -0.27 -2.85 -5.85
N SER A 39 -1.00 -1.85 -5.34
CA SER A 39 -2.46 -1.80 -5.45
C SER A 39 -2.92 -1.78 -6.90
N SER A 40 -2.22 -1.03 -7.76
CA SER A 40 -2.46 -1.05 -9.20
C SER A 40 -2.20 -2.43 -9.78
N GLY A 41 -1.05 -3.06 -9.48
CA GLY A 41 -0.70 -4.40 -9.94
C GLY A 41 -1.73 -5.46 -9.57
N VAL A 42 -2.21 -5.46 -8.32
CA VAL A 42 -3.27 -6.35 -7.82
C VAL A 42 -4.59 -6.12 -8.55
N ALA A 43 -4.98 -4.87 -8.77
CA ALA A 43 -6.22 -4.53 -9.46
C ALA A 43 -6.25 -5.05 -10.91
N HIS A 44 -5.10 -4.98 -11.60
CA HIS A 44 -4.96 -5.43 -12.98
C HIS A 44 -4.84 -6.95 -13.10
N SER A 45 -4.10 -7.59 -12.20
CA SER A 45 -3.76 -9.02 -12.33
C SER A 45 -4.78 -9.95 -11.67
N VAL A 46 -5.45 -9.50 -10.59
CA VAL A 46 -6.38 -10.33 -9.81
C VAL A 46 -7.82 -9.86 -10.03
N ALA A 47 -8.20 -8.76 -9.38
CA ALA A 47 -9.48 -8.08 -9.54
C ALA A 47 -9.49 -6.80 -8.67
N ARG A 48 -10.30 -5.81 -9.03
CA ARG A 48 -10.46 -4.58 -8.21
C ARG A 48 -10.83 -4.85 -6.74
N PRO A 49 -11.75 -5.78 -6.40
CA PRO A 49 -12.04 -6.10 -5.00
C PRO A 49 -10.88 -6.74 -4.23
N ALA A 50 -9.88 -7.29 -4.92
CA ALA A 50 -8.74 -7.94 -4.28
C ALA A 50 -7.75 -6.94 -3.65
N VAL A 51 -7.75 -5.68 -4.08
CA VAL A 51 -6.86 -4.64 -3.56
C VAL A 51 -6.97 -4.46 -2.04
N PRO A 52 -8.14 -4.10 -1.46
CA PRO A 52 -8.25 -3.90 -0.01
C PRO A 52 -7.96 -5.18 0.78
N VAL A 53 -8.31 -6.35 0.25
CA VAL A 53 -8.04 -7.65 0.90
C VAL A 53 -6.54 -7.93 0.95
N SER A 54 -5.84 -7.73 -0.17
CA SER A 54 -4.39 -7.98 -0.28
C SER A 54 -3.60 -7.03 0.59
N MET A 55 -3.95 -5.73 0.60
CA MET A 55 -3.28 -4.73 1.44
C MET A 55 -3.52 -4.99 2.92
N PHE A 56 -4.72 -5.44 3.30
CA PHE A 56 -4.99 -5.81 4.69
C PHE A 56 -4.15 -7.02 5.14
N VAL A 57 -4.06 -8.06 4.31
CA VAL A 57 -3.22 -9.24 4.61
C VAL A 57 -1.73 -8.88 4.67
N ALA A 58 -1.25 -8.08 3.71
CA ALA A 58 0.14 -7.59 3.70
C ALA A 58 0.46 -6.78 4.96
N GLY A 59 -0.45 -5.89 5.37
CA GLY A 59 -0.31 -5.11 6.61
C GLY A 59 -0.26 -5.97 7.87
N LEU A 60 -1.11 -6.99 7.96
CA LEU A 60 -1.06 -7.97 9.07
C LEU A 60 0.26 -8.74 9.10
N ALA A 61 0.76 -9.16 7.95
CA ALA A 61 1.99 -9.94 7.85
C ALA A 61 3.26 -9.08 8.06
N ALA A 62 3.20 -7.79 7.75
CA ALA A 62 4.27 -6.81 7.95
C ALA A 62 4.44 -6.37 9.42
N ALA A 63 3.46 -6.61 10.29
CA ALA A 63 3.47 -6.14 11.67
C ALA A 63 4.71 -6.63 12.43
N GLY A 64 5.50 -5.69 12.99
CA GLY A 64 6.70 -5.98 13.77
C GLY A 64 7.95 -6.34 12.95
N ARG A 65 7.89 -6.24 11.62
CA ARG A 65 9.04 -6.48 10.73
C ARG A 65 9.88 -5.22 10.51
N SER A 66 11.13 -5.42 10.13
CA SER A 66 12.04 -4.35 9.68
C SER A 66 11.65 -3.79 8.31
N PRO A 67 12.11 -2.57 7.93
CA PRO A 67 11.85 -2.00 6.62
C PRO A 67 12.21 -2.93 5.45
N ASP A 68 13.36 -3.60 5.51
CA ASP A 68 13.82 -4.50 4.45
C ASP A 68 12.94 -5.74 4.33
N GLU A 69 12.48 -6.29 5.45
CA GLU A 69 11.55 -7.43 5.47
C GLU A 69 10.16 -7.04 4.96
N ILE A 70 9.71 -5.80 5.20
CA ILE A 70 8.48 -5.25 4.64
C ILE A 70 8.62 -5.10 3.12
N ALA A 71 9.72 -4.53 2.64
CA ALA A 71 9.97 -4.37 1.21
C ALA A 71 9.99 -5.73 0.49
N ALA A 72 10.68 -6.73 1.06
CA ALA A 72 10.67 -8.10 0.54
C ALA A 72 9.26 -8.71 0.51
N LEU A 73 8.49 -8.54 1.59
CA LEU A 73 7.11 -9.02 1.66
C LEU A 73 6.22 -8.37 0.59
N LEU A 74 6.35 -7.07 0.35
CA LEU A 74 5.57 -6.39 -0.70
C LEU A 74 5.98 -6.86 -2.10
N ALA A 75 7.26 -7.23 -2.32
CA ALA A 75 7.70 -7.85 -3.56
C ALA A 75 7.13 -9.26 -3.76
N ASP A 76 6.98 -10.04 -2.69
CA ASP A 76 6.33 -11.35 -2.73
C ASP A 76 4.85 -11.24 -3.11
N VAL A 77 4.13 -10.26 -2.54
CA VAL A 77 2.72 -9.99 -2.89
C VAL A 77 2.57 -9.59 -4.36
N ASP A 78 3.49 -8.77 -4.87
CA ASP A 78 3.52 -8.35 -6.28
C ASP A 78 3.71 -9.56 -7.21
N SER A 79 4.68 -10.42 -6.86
CA SER A 79 4.97 -11.65 -7.61
C SER A 79 3.78 -12.61 -7.61
N ALA A 80 3.10 -12.76 -6.47
CA ALA A 80 1.91 -13.59 -6.34
C ALA A 80 0.74 -13.04 -7.19
N ALA A 81 0.54 -11.71 -7.19
CA ALA A 81 -0.49 -11.07 -8.00
C ALA A 81 -0.21 -11.24 -9.50
N ALA A 82 1.03 -11.03 -9.94
CA ALA A 82 1.42 -11.20 -11.34
C ALA A 82 1.25 -12.65 -11.81
N ALA A 83 1.62 -13.64 -10.99
CA ALA A 83 1.46 -15.05 -11.30
C ALA A 83 -0.01 -15.49 -11.40
N TRP A 84 -0.92 -14.82 -10.66
CA TRP A 84 -2.36 -15.09 -10.76
C TRP A 84 -2.96 -14.70 -12.11
N GLY A 85 -2.49 -13.59 -12.69
CA GLY A 85 -2.95 -13.07 -13.98
C GLY A 85 -2.28 -13.71 -15.19
N ALA A 86 -1.33 -14.63 -14.99
CA ALA A 86 -0.69 -15.37 -16.07
C ALA A 86 -1.70 -16.34 -16.74
N PRO A 87 -1.65 -16.49 -18.07
CA PRO A 87 -2.57 -17.35 -18.83
C PRO A 87 -2.41 -18.85 -18.52
#